data_AF-A0A4R3LV51-F1
#
_entry.id   AF-A0A4R3LV51-F1
#
_cell.length_a   1.000
_cell.length_b   1.000
_cell.length_c   1.000
_cell.angle_alpha   90.00
_cell.angle_beta   90.00
_cell.angle_gamma   90.00
#
_symmetry.space_group_name_H-M   'P 1'
#
loop_
_entity.id
_entity.type
_entity.pdbx_description
1 polymer ?
#
loop_
_entity_poly.entity_id
_entity_poly.type
_entity_poly.pdbx_seq_one_letter_code
_entity_poly.pdbx_strand_id
1 'polypeptide(L)'
;MPNALLIISGDRQVTVPHIFAGQTVFSTPVCIAVICSHAQEGMTTITLGRAATVNPGHNPSFDDFLETPGRRVIVATVEAETILEMIVPDRRTRVRIWVNHPVWADSVAIGIEV
;
A
#
# COMPACT_ATOMS: atom_id res chain seq x y z
N MET A 1 -17.65 -10.25 0.07
CA MET A 1 -16.59 -10.51 1.06
C MET A 1 -15.39 -9.66 0.69
N PRO A 2 -14.99 -8.67 1.50
CA PRO A 2 -14.08 -7.58 1.10
C PRO A 2 -12.60 -7.91 1.34
N ASN A 3 -12.15 -9.15 1.11
CA ASN A 3 -10.78 -9.60 1.44
C ASN A 3 -9.73 -9.20 0.39
N ALA A 4 -10.01 -8.16 -0.39
CA ALA A 4 -9.31 -7.80 -1.61
C ALA A 4 -8.78 -6.34 -1.55
N LEU A 5 -8.60 -5.78 -0.35
CA LEU A 5 -8.15 -4.41 -0.17
C LEU A 5 -7.05 -4.35 0.89
N LEU A 6 -5.92 -3.76 0.52
CA LEU A 6 -4.79 -3.46 1.38
C LEU A 6 -4.81 -1.99 1.77
N ILE A 7 -4.56 -1.73 3.04
CA ILE A 7 -4.49 -0.38 3.62
C ILE A 7 -3.04 -0.09 3.96
N ILE A 8 -2.53 1.05 3.51
CA ILE A 8 -1.18 1.53 3.75
C ILE A 8 -1.29 2.88 4.45
N SER A 9 -0.80 2.96 5.69
CA SER A 9 -1.01 4.14 6.53
C SER A 9 0.21 4.50 7.36
N GLY A 10 0.27 5.77 7.77
CA GLY A 10 1.29 6.26 8.70
C GLY A 10 0.92 6.12 10.18
N ASP A 11 -0.29 5.65 10.45
CA ASP A 11 -0.83 5.43 11.79
C ASP A 11 -1.78 4.23 11.82
N ARG A 12 -2.01 3.66 13.01
CA ARG A 12 -2.84 2.47 13.22
C ARG A 12 -4.33 2.75 13.05
N GLN A 13 -4.75 3.99 13.27
CA GLN A 13 -6.13 4.42 13.07
C GLN A 13 -6.17 5.36 11.87
N VAL A 14 -6.78 4.88 10.78
CA VAL A 14 -7.00 5.69 9.59
C VAL A 14 -8.39 5.46 9.03
N THR A 15 -8.96 6.52 8.46
CA THR A 15 -10.16 6.41 7.64
C THR A 15 -9.75 5.97 6.25
N VAL A 16 -10.30 4.85 5.78
CA VAL A 16 -10.07 4.36 4.42
C VAL A 16 -10.69 5.36 3.43
N PRO A 17 -9.98 5.74 2.34
CA PRO A 17 -10.56 6.59 1.31
C PRO A 17 -11.84 5.98 0.71
N HIS A 18 -12.70 6.85 0.19
CA HIS A 18 -13.80 6.39 -0.67
C HIS A 18 -13.24 5.68 -1.90
N ILE A 19 -13.72 4.46 -2.15
CA ILE A 19 -13.31 3.62 -3.27
C ILE A 19 -14.26 3.86 -4.43
N PHE A 20 -13.71 4.19 -5.59
CA PHE A 20 -14.46 4.42 -6.82
C PHE A 20 -14.17 3.29 -7.83
N ALA A 21 -15.16 2.91 -8.63
CA ALA A 21 -14.95 1.90 -9.67
C ALA A 21 -13.94 2.39 -10.73
N GLY A 22 -13.02 1.51 -11.15
CA GLY A 22 -12.09 1.78 -12.27
C GLY A 22 -10.68 2.23 -11.88
N GLN A 23 -10.34 2.28 -10.60
CA GLN A 23 -8.97 2.54 -10.12
C GLN A 23 -8.49 1.43 -9.17
N THR A 24 -7.18 1.19 -9.15
CA THR A 24 -6.56 0.16 -8.30
C THR A 24 -5.99 0.75 -7.01
N VAL A 25 -5.53 2.00 -7.05
CA VAL A 25 -4.92 2.69 -5.91
C VAL A 25 -5.70 3.97 -5.61
N PHE A 26 -6.07 4.14 -4.35
CA PHE A 26 -6.78 5.30 -3.82
C PHE A 26 -5.96 5.91 -2.71
N SER A 27 -5.84 7.23 -2.66
CA SER A 27 -5.00 7.87 -1.65
C SER A 27 -5.66 9.10 -1.06
N THR A 28 -5.46 9.25 0.24
CA THR A 28 -5.51 10.51 0.98
C THR A 28 -4.10 10.78 1.53
N PRO A 29 -3.83 11.98 2.06
CA PRO A 29 -2.54 12.24 2.70
C PRO A 29 -2.19 11.27 3.84
N VAL A 30 -3.17 10.68 4.52
CA VAL A 30 -2.94 9.83 5.71
C VAL A 30 -3.09 8.33 5.44
N CYS A 31 -3.65 7.94 4.30
CA CYS A 31 -4.05 6.58 4.02
C CYS A 31 -4.09 6.32 2.51
N ILE A 32 -3.46 5.24 2.08
CA ILE A 32 -3.50 4.72 0.72
C ILE A 32 -4.18 3.34 0.76
N ALA A 33 -5.14 3.10 -0.11
CA ALA A 33 -5.83 1.83 -0.25
C ALA A 33 -5.53 1.22 -1.63
N VAL A 34 -5.21 -0.07 -1.67
CA VAL A 34 -4.87 -0.80 -2.90
C VAL A 34 -5.81 -1.99 -3.07
N ILE A 35 -6.55 -2.01 -4.17
CA ILE A 35 -7.38 -3.14 -4.55
C ILE A 35 -6.48 -4.26 -5.10
N CYS A 36 -6.63 -5.45 -4.54
CA CYS A 36 -5.94 -6.67 -4.92
C CYS A 36 -6.95 -7.69 -5.45
N SER A 37 -6.49 -8.76 -6.11
CA SER A 37 -7.41 -9.82 -6.55
C SER A 37 -8.06 -10.55 -5.35
N HIS A 38 -9.26 -11.08 -5.56
CA HIS A 38 -9.88 -11.98 -4.58
C HIS A 38 -9.01 -13.22 -4.42
N ALA A 39 -8.76 -13.61 -3.17
CA ALA A 39 -7.96 -14.78 -2.74
C ALA A 39 -8.44 -16.15 -3.29
N GLN A 40 -9.35 -16.20 -4.28
CA GLN A 40 -9.86 -17.43 -4.87
C GLN A 40 -8.90 -18.12 -5.86
N GLU A 41 -7.84 -17.47 -6.36
CA GLU A 41 -6.90 -18.10 -7.32
C GLU A 41 -5.42 -18.11 -6.90
N GLY A 42 -5.02 -17.50 -5.77
CA GLY A 42 -3.62 -17.52 -5.35
C GLY A 42 -3.30 -16.70 -4.09
N MET A 43 -2.11 -16.93 -3.52
CA MET A 43 -1.57 -16.11 -2.42
C MET A 43 -1.09 -14.77 -2.97
N THR A 44 -1.60 -13.66 -2.44
CA THR A 44 -1.07 -12.32 -2.75
C THR A 44 0.26 -12.11 -2.05
N THR A 45 1.31 -11.80 -2.80
CA THR A 45 2.62 -11.49 -2.23
C THR A 45 2.73 -9.98 -2.00
N ILE A 46 3.03 -9.59 -0.77
CA ILE A 46 3.18 -8.18 -0.38
C ILE A 46 4.63 -7.97 0.06
N THR A 47 5.31 -7.00 -0.55
CA THR A 47 6.68 -6.62 -0.20
C THR A 47 6.72 -5.17 0.26
N LEU A 48 7.30 -4.93 1.43
CA LEU A 48 7.54 -3.59 1.98
C LEU A 48 9.05 -3.38 2.17
N GLY A 49 9.60 -2.28 1.65
CA GLY A 49 11.02 -1.99 1.82
C GLY A 49 11.45 -0.66 1.21
N ARG A 50 12.76 -0.42 1.13
CA ARG A 50 13.30 0.78 0.47
C ARG A 50 12.97 0.73 -1.01
N ALA A 51 12.56 1.87 -1.58
CA ALA A 51 12.17 1.98 -2.99
C ALA A 51 13.27 1.44 -3.93
N ALA A 52 14.55 1.71 -3.64
CA ALA A 52 15.67 1.21 -4.43
C ALA A 52 15.83 -0.33 -4.42
N THR A 53 15.29 -1.03 -3.41
CA THR A 53 15.43 -2.48 -3.25
C THR A 53 14.22 -3.23 -3.81
N VAL A 54 13.02 -2.66 -3.68
CA VAL A 54 11.76 -3.32 -4.06
C VAL A 54 11.24 -2.90 -5.43
N ASN A 55 11.91 -1.95 -6.09
CA ASN A 55 11.52 -1.48 -7.42
C ASN A 55 11.69 -2.61 -8.47
N PRO A 56 10.59 -3.05 -9.12
CA PRO A 56 10.63 -4.10 -10.14
C PRO A 56 11.21 -3.65 -11.49
N GLY A 57 11.62 -2.39 -11.63
CA GLY A 57 12.24 -1.84 -12.86
C GLY A 57 11.27 -1.16 -13.82
N HIS A 58 10.00 -1.00 -13.45
CA HIS A 58 9.00 -0.26 -14.23
C HIS A 58 8.41 0.92 -13.45
N ASN A 59 7.65 1.77 -14.14
CA ASN A 59 7.00 2.91 -13.50
C ASN A 59 6.02 2.44 -12.42
N PRO A 60 5.99 3.12 -11.26
CA PRO A 60 5.04 2.81 -10.21
C PRO A 60 3.62 3.17 -10.65
N SER A 61 2.65 2.40 -10.17
CA SER A 61 1.23 2.68 -10.33
C SER A 61 0.77 3.82 -9.41
N PHE A 62 1.57 4.13 -8.39
CA PHE A 62 1.36 5.24 -7.46
C PHE A 62 2.71 5.77 -6.98
N ASP A 63 2.88 7.10 -6.95
CA ASP A 63 4.07 7.78 -6.44
C ASP A 63 3.66 9.11 -5.82
N ASP A 64 3.43 9.11 -4.50
CA ASP A 64 3.06 10.32 -3.75
C ASP A 64 3.52 10.21 -2.28
N PHE A 65 3.25 11.25 -1.49
CA PHE A 65 3.60 11.32 -0.09
C PHE A 65 2.49 10.80 0.82
N LEU A 66 2.90 10.06 1.85
CA LEU A 66 2.10 9.59 2.96
C LEU A 66 2.53 10.31 4.26
N GLU A 67 1.57 10.91 4.95
CA GLU A 67 1.75 11.42 6.30
C GLU A 67 2.01 10.26 7.26
N THR A 68 3.11 10.35 7.99
CA THR A 68 3.65 9.30 8.86
C THR A 68 3.97 9.89 10.23
N PRO A 69 2.99 10.50 10.93
CA PRO A 69 3.24 11.19 12.20
C PRO A 69 3.87 10.28 13.26
N GLY A 70 3.54 8.99 13.22
CA GLY A 70 4.11 7.93 14.05
C GLY A 70 5.46 7.38 13.58
N ARG A 71 6.07 7.93 12.52
CA ARG A 71 7.36 7.50 11.94
C ARG A 71 7.39 6.02 11.57
N ARG A 72 6.27 5.55 11.03
CA ARG A 72 6.10 4.19 10.53
C ARG A 72 5.19 4.19 9.32
N VAL A 73 5.37 3.19 8.48
CA VAL A 73 4.42 2.82 7.43
C VAL A 73 3.90 1.44 7.78
N ILE A 74 2.59 1.31 7.85
CA ILE A 74 1.86 0.11 8.24
C ILE A 74 1.11 -0.37 7.00
N VAL A 75 1.18 -1.66 6.72
CA VAL A 75 0.37 -2.34 5.72
C VAL A 75 -0.57 -3.28 6.45
N ALA A 76 -1.87 -3.09 6.26
CA ALA A 76 -2.91 -3.79 6.98
C ALA A 76 -4.06 -4.25 6.06
N THR A 77 -4.86 -5.20 6.52
CA THR A 77 -6.14 -5.56 5.90
C THR A 77 -7.22 -4.52 6.24
N VAL A 78 -8.38 -4.62 5.58
CA VAL A 78 -9.57 -3.81 5.92
C VAL A 78 -10.11 -4.05 7.32
N GLU A 79 -9.76 -5.17 7.93
CA GLU A 79 -10.12 -5.52 9.31
C GLU A 79 -9.10 -4.95 10.31
N ALA A 80 -8.21 -4.06 9.86
CA ALA A 80 -7.12 -3.44 10.62
C ALA A 80 -6.09 -4.45 11.16
N GLU A 81 -6.01 -5.64 10.57
CA GLU A 81 -4.95 -6.60 10.86
C GLU A 81 -3.66 -6.15 10.18
N THR A 82 -2.60 -5.92 10.96
CA THR A 82 -1.29 -5.53 10.41
C THR A 82 -0.60 -6.73 9.78
N ILE A 83 -0.23 -6.60 8.51
CA ILE A 83 0.51 -7.61 7.73
C ILE A 83 2.01 -7.30 7.78
N LEU A 84 2.39 -6.04 7.51
CA LEU A 84 3.78 -5.57 7.50
C LEU A 84 3.87 -4.19 8.15
N GLU A 85 5.02 -3.89 8.77
CA GLU A 85 5.31 -2.56 9.35
C GLU A 85 6.78 -2.22 9.10
N MET A 86 7.06 -0.95 8.77
CA MET A 86 8.41 -0.43 8.57
C MET A 86 8.56 0.90 9.29
N ILE A 87 9.65 1.08 10.05
CA ILE A 87 10.01 2.37 10.66
C ILE A 87 10.58 3.27 9.57
N VAL A 88 10.16 4.54 9.58
CA VAL A 88 10.61 5.57 8.63
C VAL A 88 11.16 6.78 9.39
N PRO A 89 12.17 7.49 8.86
CA PRO A 89 12.81 8.58 9.60
C PRO A 89 11.90 9.82 9.72
N ASP A 90 11.12 10.07 8.68
CA ASP A 90 10.35 11.30 8.51
C ASP A 90 8.89 11.17 8.94
N ARG A 91 8.26 12.32 9.21
CA ARG A 91 6.81 12.41 9.47
C ARG A 91 5.97 12.54 8.22
N ARG A 92 6.60 12.61 7.06
CA ARG A 92 5.99 12.63 5.74
C ARG A 92 6.93 11.89 4.81
N THR A 93 6.47 10.78 4.27
CA THR A 93 7.31 9.78 3.62
C THR A 93 6.82 9.58 2.20
N ARG A 94 7.72 9.62 1.21
CA ARG A 94 7.33 9.34 -0.18
C ARG A 94 7.20 7.83 -0.37
N VAL A 95 6.03 7.42 -0.85
CA VAL A 95 5.63 6.03 -1.04
C VAL A 95 5.40 5.78 -2.51
N ARG A 96 6.04 4.73 -3.02
CA ARG A 96 5.82 4.21 -4.37
C ARG A 96 5.20 2.84 -4.31
N ILE A 97 4.18 2.59 -5.13
CA ILE A 97 3.50 1.30 -5.18
C ILE A 97 3.55 0.78 -6.60
N TRP A 98 3.97 -0.47 -6.73
CA TRP A 98 3.94 -1.22 -7.99
C TRP A 98 2.96 -2.37 -7.81
N VAL A 99 1.99 -2.44 -8.72
CA VAL A 99 1.14 -3.61 -8.90
C VAL A 99 1.47 -4.27 -10.23
N ASN A 100 1.43 -5.59 -10.27
CA ASN A 100 1.74 -6.34 -11.49
C ASN A 100 0.56 -6.41 -12.48
N HIS A 101 -0.68 -6.22 -12.00
CA HIS A 101 -1.88 -6.19 -12.85
C HIS A 101 -2.85 -5.09 -12.39
N PRO A 102 -3.46 -4.33 -13.32
CA PRO A 102 -4.36 -3.21 -12.98
C PRO A 102 -5.71 -3.59 -12.36
N VAL A 103 -6.05 -4.88 -12.29
CA VAL A 103 -7.39 -5.36 -11.89
C VAL A 103 -7.27 -6.52 -10.90
N TRP A 104 -6.33 -7.43 -11.14
CA TRP A 104 -6.09 -8.61 -10.33
C TRP A 104 -4.64 -8.66 -9.86
N ALA A 105 -4.20 -7.64 -9.12
CA ALA A 105 -2.85 -7.64 -8.57
C ALA A 105 -2.69 -8.83 -7.61
N ASP A 106 -1.73 -9.70 -7.91
CA ASP A 106 -1.29 -10.83 -7.07
C ASP A 106 0.08 -10.57 -6.42
N SER A 107 0.76 -9.50 -6.85
CA SER A 107 2.02 -9.02 -6.30
C SER A 107 1.97 -7.51 -6.14
N VAL A 108 2.18 -7.06 -4.91
CA VAL A 108 2.21 -5.63 -4.54
C VAL A 108 3.55 -5.32 -3.89
N ALA A 109 4.33 -4.45 -4.53
CA ALA A 109 5.56 -3.92 -3.95
C ALA A 109 5.33 -2.48 -3.47
N ILE A 110 5.74 -2.21 -2.23
CA ILE A 110 5.59 -0.92 -1.56
C ILE A 110 6.99 -0.42 -1.20
N GLY A 111 7.42 0.62 -1.92
CA GLY A 111 8.72 1.24 -1.79
C GLY A 111 8.66 2.52 -0.99
N ILE A 112 9.52 2.62 0.00
CA ILE A 112 9.68 3.79 0.85
C ILE A 112 10.97 4.51 0.45
N GLU A 113 10.87 5.80 0.13
CA GLU A 113 12.05 6.66 -0.05
C GLU A 113 12.51 7.16 1.32
N VAL A 114 13.72 6.74 1.73
CA VAL A 114 14.39 7.08 2.99
C VAL A 114 15.86 7.34 2.79
#